data_AF-A0A820KX58-F1
#
_entry.id   AF-A0A820KX58-F1
#
_cell.length_a   1.000
_cell.length_b   1.000
_cell.length_c   1.000
_cell.angle_alpha   90.00
_cell.angle_beta   90.00
_cell.angle_gamma   90.00
#
_symmetry.space_group_name_H-M   'P 1'
#
loop_
_entity.id
_entity.type
_entity.pdbx_description
1 polymer ?
#
loop_
_entity_poly.entity_id
_entity_poly.type
_entity_poly.pdbx_seq_one_letter_code
_entity_poly.pdbx_strand_id
1 'polypeptide(L)'
;MATPIEDAQVQLFPLEIASEVVQKQEFDSSLTVHESTIETLTSLLEKGYPSPAMCDFFNQYCRGNPRSQIVIEMFTPAIERILKHNTDFVKYMRMRMLVQEYLLALDSQNADSDVVEDFIKRQ
;
A
#
# COMPACT_ATOMS: atom_id res chain seq x y z
N MET A 1 -23.45 0.99 -26.28
CA MET A 1 -23.00 0.27 -25.06
C MET A 1 -21.62 -0.29 -25.38
N ALA A 2 -20.56 0.38 -24.94
CA ALA A 2 -19.21 -0.15 -25.08
C ALA A 2 -18.98 -1.10 -23.91
N THR A 3 -18.73 -2.37 -24.18
CA THR A 3 -18.15 -3.26 -23.18
C THR A 3 -16.81 -2.64 -22.75
N PRO A 4 -16.57 -2.44 -21.43
CA PRO A 4 -15.25 -2.05 -20.96
C PRO A 4 -14.22 -3.03 -21.54
N ILE A 5 -13.06 -2.54 -21.94
CA ILE A 5 -11.97 -3.42 -22.36
C ILE A 5 -11.53 -4.21 -21.11
N GLU A 6 -12.00 -5.43 -20.99
CA GLU A 6 -11.63 -6.41 -19.95
C GLU A 6 -10.29 -7.09 -20.28
N ASP A 7 -9.37 -6.36 -20.91
CA ASP A 7 -8.04 -6.88 -21.18
C ASP A 7 -7.19 -6.75 -19.90
N ALA A 8 -6.86 -7.90 -19.31
CA ALA A 8 -6.01 -7.97 -18.13
C ALA A 8 -4.66 -7.28 -18.34
N GLN A 9 -4.12 -7.28 -19.57
CA GLN A 9 -2.87 -6.59 -19.89
C GLN A 9 -3.03 -5.06 -19.81
N VAL A 10 -4.17 -4.53 -20.24
CA VAL A 10 -4.47 -3.08 -20.15
C VAL A 10 -4.58 -2.65 -18.68
N GLN A 11 -5.03 -3.53 -17.79
CA GLN A 11 -5.13 -3.25 -16.36
C GLN A 11 -3.81 -3.43 -15.60
N LEU A 12 -2.94 -4.36 -16.04
CA LEU A 12 -1.66 -4.67 -15.39
C LEU A 12 -0.52 -3.77 -15.84
N PHE A 13 -0.52 -3.32 -17.10
CA PHE A 13 0.57 -2.50 -17.66
C PHE A 13 0.87 -1.21 -16.85
N PRO A 14 -0.13 -0.47 -16.33
CA PRO A 14 0.14 0.66 -15.43
C PRO A 14 0.87 0.26 -14.14
N LEU A 15 0.54 -0.90 -13.56
CA LEU A 15 1.21 -1.40 -12.34
C LEU A 15 2.66 -1.82 -12.62
N GLU A 16 2.93 -2.38 -13.81
CA GLU A 16 4.28 -2.72 -14.24
C GLU A 16 5.16 -1.48 -14.38
N ILE A 17 4.68 -0.45 -15.10
CA ILE A 17 5.41 0.82 -15.25
C ILE A 17 5.63 1.47 -13.88
N ALA A 18 4.58 1.53 -13.06
CA ALA A 18 4.67 2.10 -11.72
C ALA A 18 5.71 1.38 -10.86
N SER A 19 5.75 0.05 -10.94
CA SER A 19 6.76 -0.77 -10.27
C SER A 19 8.18 -0.43 -10.72
N GLU A 20 8.41 -0.22 -12.02
CA GLU A 20 9.73 0.18 -12.53
C GLU A 20 10.15 1.57 -12.07
N VAL A 21 9.21 2.53 -12.00
CA VAL A 21 9.47 3.89 -11.52
C VAL A 21 9.89 3.85 -10.05
N VAL A 22 9.15 3.12 -9.22
CA VAL A 22 9.45 2.97 -7.79
C VAL A 22 10.83 2.34 -7.56
N GLN A 23 11.21 1.34 -8.36
CA GLN A 23 12.54 0.71 -8.24
C GLN A 23 13.69 1.67 -8.56
N LYS A 24 13.46 2.66 -9.42
CA LYS A 24 14.47 3.65 -9.83
C LYS A 24 14.52 4.84 -8.87
N GLN A 25 13.58 4.94 -7.94
CA GLN A 25 13.48 6.05 -7.01
C GLN A 25 14.45 5.83 -5.84
N GLU A 26 15.34 6.79 -5.61
CA GLU A 26 16.16 6.78 -4.41
C GLU A 26 15.31 7.17 -3.20
N PHE A 27 15.39 6.40 -2.12
CA PHE A 27 14.58 6.68 -0.93
C PHE A 27 14.96 8.00 -0.24
N ASP A 28 16.13 8.57 -0.56
CA ASP A 28 16.58 9.89 -0.10
C ASP A 28 15.89 11.06 -0.85
N SER A 29 14.97 10.78 -1.78
CA SER A 29 14.11 11.81 -2.35
C SER A 29 13.24 12.48 -1.27
N SER A 30 12.83 13.73 -1.49
CA SER A 30 12.07 14.48 -0.48
C SER A 30 10.75 13.79 -0.10
N LEU A 31 10.31 13.99 1.15
CA LEU A 31 9.04 13.43 1.66
C LEU A 31 7.86 13.76 0.75
N THR A 32 7.79 14.98 0.21
CA THR A 32 6.74 15.40 -0.72
C THR A 32 6.68 14.54 -1.99
N VAL A 33 7.84 14.11 -2.51
CA VAL A 33 7.90 13.23 -3.69
C VAL A 33 7.41 11.83 -3.34
N HIS A 34 7.77 11.33 -2.16
CA HIS A 34 7.27 10.03 -1.66
C HIS A 34 5.76 10.04 -1.49
N GLU A 35 5.22 11.10 -0.89
CA GLU A 35 3.79 11.30 -0.66
C GLU A 35 3.01 11.33 -1.98
N SER A 36 3.44 12.14 -2.96
CA SER A 36 2.81 12.20 -4.28
C SER A 36 2.91 10.86 -5.04
N THR A 37 4.02 10.14 -4.85
CA THR A 37 4.19 8.79 -5.40
C THR A 37 3.16 7.85 -4.78
N ILE A 38 3.05 7.83 -3.44
CA ILE A 38 2.08 7.01 -2.72
C ILE A 38 0.67 7.25 -3.22
N GLU A 39 0.23 8.51 -3.30
CA GLU A 39 -1.11 8.88 -3.77
C GLU A 39 -1.40 8.29 -5.15
N THR A 40 -0.44 8.45 -6.07
CA THR A 40 -0.53 7.91 -7.42
C THR A 40 -0.64 6.39 -7.41
N LEU A 41 0.22 5.71 -6.64
CA LEU A 41 0.25 4.25 -6.58
C LEU A 41 -1.02 3.67 -5.96
N THR A 42 -1.54 4.26 -4.88
CA THR A 42 -2.77 3.77 -4.23
C THR A 42 -3.97 3.76 -5.17
N SER A 43 -4.08 4.74 -6.08
CA SER A 43 -5.13 4.74 -7.11
C SER A 43 -5.04 3.54 -8.07
N LEU A 44 -3.82 3.05 -8.34
CA LEU A 44 -3.59 1.88 -9.20
C LEU A 44 -3.91 0.57 -8.46
N LEU A 45 -3.74 0.54 -7.13
CA LEU A 45 -4.04 -0.62 -6.29
C LEU A 45 -5.54 -0.91 -6.13
N GLU A 46 -6.42 0.02 -6.51
CA GLU A 46 -7.86 -0.25 -6.58
C GLU A 46 -8.21 -1.40 -7.53
N LYS A 47 -7.34 -1.68 -8.51
CA LYS A 47 -7.58 -2.66 -9.58
C LYS A 47 -6.67 -3.89 -9.51
N GLY A 48 -5.65 -3.88 -8.65
CA GLY A 48 -4.67 -4.96 -8.60
C GLY A 48 -3.88 -5.00 -7.29
N TYR A 49 -3.00 -6.00 -7.19
CA TYR A 49 -2.13 -6.14 -6.03
C TYR A 49 -0.83 -5.35 -6.20
N PRO A 50 -0.23 -4.84 -5.12
CA PRO A 50 1.06 -4.18 -5.20
C PRO A 50 2.14 -5.16 -5.64
N SER A 51 3.03 -4.69 -6.52
CA SER A 51 4.22 -5.45 -6.90
C SER A 51 5.18 -5.58 -5.71
N PRO A 52 6.18 -6.49 -5.77
CA PRO A 52 7.23 -6.57 -4.78
C PRO A 52 7.93 -5.24 -4.48
N ALA A 53 8.28 -4.47 -5.50
CA ALA A 53 8.95 -3.19 -5.33
C ALA A 53 8.05 -2.13 -4.68
N MET A 54 6.76 -2.12 -5.03
CA MET A 54 5.79 -1.25 -4.38
C MET A 54 5.65 -1.60 -2.89
N CYS A 55 5.59 -2.90 -2.56
CA CYS A 55 5.56 -3.33 -1.17
C CYS A 55 6.81 -2.87 -0.41
N ASP A 56 7.99 -3.03 -0.99
CA ASP A 56 9.25 -2.64 -0.36
C ASP A 56 9.29 -1.11 -0.12
N PHE A 57 8.82 -0.32 -1.09
CA PHE A 57 8.68 1.13 -0.97
C PHE A 57 7.70 1.55 0.13
N PHE A 58 6.49 0.97 0.15
CA PHE A 58 5.49 1.26 1.18
C PHE A 58 5.96 0.84 2.58
N ASN A 59 6.61 -0.31 2.70
CA ASN A 59 7.20 -0.78 3.96
C ASN A 59 8.20 0.25 4.49
N GLN A 60 9.10 0.73 3.63
CA GLN A 60 10.12 1.68 4.01
C GLN A 60 9.50 3.03 4.43
N TYR A 61 8.47 3.49 3.72
CA TYR A 61 7.75 4.71 4.08
C TYR A 61 6.99 4.58 5.41
N CYS A 62 6.26 3.47 5.64
CA CYS A 62 5.62 3.19 6.93
C CYS A 62 6.62 3.24 8.09
N ARG A 63 7.77 2.58 7.94
CA ARG A 63 8.77 2.49 9.00
C ARG A 63 9.46 3.83 9.27
N GLY A 64 9.72 4.62 8.22
CA GLY A 64 10.34 5.93 8.35
C GLY A 64 9.38 7.02 8.85
N ASN A 65 8.09 6.92 8.51
CA ASN A 65 7.09 7.95 8.76
C ASN A 65 5.81 7.36 9.39
N PRO A 66 5.91 6.64 10.52
CA PRO A 66 4.80 5.84 11.04
C PRO A 66 3.60 6.70 11.49
N ARG A 67 3.82 7.99 11.79
CA ARG A 67 2.80 8.98 12.16
C ARG A 67 2.31 9.86 11.00
N SER A 68 2.73 9.58 9.76
CA SER A 68 2.26 10.33 8.59
C SER A 68 0.77 10.07 8.36
N GLN A 69 0.00 11.12 8.12
CA GLN A 69 -1.42 11.01 7.78
C GLN A 69 -1.62 10.19 6.51
N ILE A 70 -0.69 10.26 5.56
CA ILE A 70 -0.75 9.48 4.32
C ILE A 70 -0.67 7.97 4.59
N VAL A 71 0.12 7.53 5.59
CA VAL A 71 0.13 6.11 5.99
C VAL A 71 -1.27 5.69 6.44
N ILE A 72 -1.96 6.51 7.22
CA ILE A 72 -3.28 6.17 7.73
C ILE A 72 -4.32 6.24 6.61
N GLU A 73 -4.48 7.39 5.97
CA GLU A 73 -5.56 7.65 5.03
C GLU A 73 -5.44 6.82 3.75
N MET A 74 -4.22 6.67 3.22
CA MET A 74 -3.99 6.06 1.92
C MET A 74 -3.71 4.56 2.02
N PHE A 75 -3.07 4.08 3.10
CA PHE A 75 -2.82 2.64 3.21
C PHE A 75 -3.98 1.88 3.81
N THR A 76 -4.83 2.48 4.67
CA THR A 76 -5.99 1.77 5.26
C THR A 76 -6.80 0.99 4.20
N PRO A 77 -7.26 1.60 3.09
CA PRO A 77 -8.07 0.88 2.10
C PRO A 77 -7.28 -0.22 1.37
N ALA A 78 -5.99 0.02 1.10
CA ALA A 78 -5.12 -0.95 0.45
C ALA A 78 -4.85 -2.17 1.35
N ILE A 79 -4.62 -1.96 2.64
CA ILE A 79 -4.39 -3.02 3.63
C ILE A 79 -5.66 -3.83 3.85
N GLU A 80 -6.82 -3.18 4.02
CA GLU A 80 -8.11 -3.88 4.12
C GLU A 80 -8.35 -4.77 2.91
N ARG A 81 -8.03 -4.29 1.70
CA ARG A 81 -8.14 -5.09 0.48
C ARG A 81 -7.18 -6.27 0.47
N ILE A 82 -5.92 -6.06 0.85
CA ILE A 82 -4.93 -7.14 0.95
C ILE A 82 -5.44 -8.21 1.94
N LEU A 83 -5.91 -7.81 3.12
CA LEU A 83 -6.44 -8.72 4.13
C LEU A 83 -7.68 -9.50 3.63
N LYS A 84 -8.59 -8.85 2.90
CA LYS A 84 -9.83 -9.47 2.40
C LYS A 84 -9.61 -10.43 1.23
N HIS A 85 -8.62 -10.18 0.38
CA HIS A 85 -8.46 -10.91 -0.88
C HIS A 85 -7.21 -11.80 -0.94
N ASN A 86 -6.20 -11.57 -0.10
CA ASN A 86 -5.00 -12.39 -0.07
C ASN A 86 -5.12 -13.52 0.96
N THR A 87 -5.44 -14.71 0.48
CA THR A 87 -5.58 -15.91 1.32
C THR A 87 -4.29 -16.69 1.52
N ASP A 88 -3.19 -16.32 0.86
CA ASP A 88 -1.91 -17.04 0.89
C ASP A 88 -0.72 -16.11 1.16
N PHE A 89 -0.66 -15.60 2.39
CA PHE A 89 0.47 -14.79 2.86
C PHE A 89 1.80 -15.55 2.90
N VAL A 90 1.81 -16.88 2.80
CA VAL A 90 3.04 -17.68 2.68
C VAL A 90 3.65 -17.43 1.30
N LYS A 91 2.83 -17.41 0.26
CA LYS A 91 3.26 -17.08 -1.10
C LYS A 91 3.59 -15.59 -1.29
N TYR A 92 2.89 -14.70 -0.58
CA TYR A 92 3.04 -13.25 -0.73
C TYR A 92 3.66 -12.58 0.51
N MET A 93 4.87 -13.01 0.87
CA MET A 93 5.59 -12.55 2.06
C MET A 93 5.73 -11.02 2.16
N ARG A 94 5.92 -10.30 1.04
CA ARG A 94 6.04 -8.84 1.05
C ARG A 94 4.74 -8.11 1.43
N MET A 95 3.60 -8.63 1.00
CA MET A 95 2.30 -8.09 1.43
C MET A 95 2.06 -8.37 2.91
N ARG A 96 2.48 -9.54 3.41
CA ARG A 96 2.47 -9.82 4.85
C ARG A 96 3.28 -8.79 5.63
N MET A 97 4.50 -8.49 5.18
CA MET A 97 5.34 -7.46 5.81
C MET A 97 4.66 -6.09 5.77
N LEU A 98 4.05 -5.72 4.64
CA LEU A 98 3.32 -4.46 4.50
C LEU A 98 2.17 -4.32 5.48
N VAL A 99 1.36 -5.36 5.66
CA VAL A 99 0.32 -5.39 6.69
C VAL A 99 0.92 -5.19 8.08
N GLN A 100 2.05 -5.84 8.38
CA GLN A 100 2.70 -5.73 9.69
C GLN A 100 3.26 -4.32 9.96
N GLU A 101 3.98 -3.73 9.01
CA GLU A 101 4.53 -2.37 9.16
C GLU A 101 3.41 -1.32 9.25
N TYR A 102 2.31 -1.51 8.52
CA TYR A 102 1.13 -0.65 8.66
C TYR A 102 0.50 -0.75 10.05
N LEU A 103 0.31 -1.97 10.59
CA LEU A 103 -0.25 -2.15 11.94
C LEU A 103 0.64 -1.52 13.01
N LEU A 104 1.97 -1.61 12.86
CA LEU A 104 2.93 -0.94 13.75
C LEU A 104 2.84 0.59 13.62
N ALA A 105 2.67 1.11 12.41
CA ALA A 105 2.46 2.54 12.18
C ALA A 105 1.14 3.04 12.79
N LEU A 106 0.08 2.22 12.71
CA LEU A 106 -1.22 2.51 13.30
C LEU A 106 -1.17 2.52 14.84
N ASP A 107 -0.45 1.58 15.45
CA ASP A 107 -0.20 1.54 16.89
C ASP A 107 0.58 2.78 17.38
N SER A 108 1.48 3.30 16.55
CA SER A 108 2.30 4.46 16.88
C SER A 108 1.56 5.81 16.94
N GLN A 109 0.27 5.85 16.60
CA GLN A 109 -0.51 7.09 16.46
C GLN A 109 -0.76 7.83 17.79
N ASN A 110 -0.32 7.30 18.94
CA ASN A 110 -0.51 7.92 20.27
C ASN A 110 -1.97 8.37 20.51
N ALA A 111 -2.95 7.67 19.94
CA ALA A 111 -4.34 7.97 20.22
C ALA A 111 -4.72 7.30 21.54
N ASP A 112 -5.44 8.00 22.40
CA ASP A 112 -5.96 7.47 23.67
C ASP A 112 -7.01 6.33 23.48
N SER A 113 -7.27 5.94 22.22
CA SER A 113 -8.16 4.87 21.78
C SER A 113 -7.34 3.76 21.14
N ASP A 114 -7.71 2.49 21.34
CA ASP A 114 -7.09 1.33 20.70
C ASP A 114 -7.39 1.30 19.18
N VAL A 115 -6.75 2.18 18.40
CA VAL A 115 -6.95 2.34 16.94
C VAL A 115 -6.74 1.02 16.19
N VAL A 116 -5.81 0.21 16.69
CA VAL A 116 -5.54 -1.14 16.16
C VAL A 116 -6.74 -2.06 16.41
N GLU A 117 -7.36 -2.02 17.59
CA GLU A 117 -8.55 -2.82 17.90
C GLU A 117 -9.73 -2.40 17.01
N ASP A 118 -9.94 -1.09 16.85
CA ASP A 118 -10.98 -0.55 15.96
C ASP A 118 -10.74 -0.91 14.49
N PHE A 119 -9.48 -0.98 14.06
CA PHE A 119 -9.14 -1.47 12.72
C PHE A 119 -9.43 -2.97 12.58
N ILE A 120 -9.05 -3.79 13.56
CA ILE A 120 -9.29 -5.24 13.55
C ILE A 120 -10.79 -5.55 13.53
N LYS A 121 -11.61 -4.82 14.30
CA LYS A 121 -13.07 -4.99 14.33
C LYS A 121 -13.76 -4.68 13.01
N ARG A 122 -13.13 -3.90 12.12
CA ARG A 122 -13.67 -3.50 10.81
C ARG A 122 -13.34 -4.46 9.67
N GLN A 123 -12.46 -5.44 9.91
CA GLN A 123 -12.08 -6.43 8.89
C GLN A 123 -13.23 -7.39 8.60
#